data_AF-A0A821PPL2-F1
#
_entry.id   AF-A0A821PPL2-F1
#
_cell.length_a   1.000
_cell.length_b   1.000
_cell.length_c   1.000
_cell.angle_alpha   90.00
_cell.angle_beta   90.00
_cell.angle_gamma   90.00
#
_symmetry.space_group_name_H-M   'P 1'
#
loop_
_entity.id
_entity.type
_entity.pdbx_description
1 polymer ?
#
loop_
_entity_poly.entity_id
_entity_poly.type
_entity_poly.pdbx_seq_one_letter_code
_entity_poly.pdbx_strand_id
1 'polypeptide(L)'
;MKANVYECMAEGVQGAEVIVCFLTAKYQASTNCQQELQFARDSKVSIVLCRVQSSWKPSDWLGSSSILSIQQSLHMDRELSR
;
A
#
# COMPACT_ATOMS: atom_id res chain seq x y z
N MET A 1 14.94 21.27 -11.50
CA MET A 1 15.18 19.82 -11.32
C MET A 1 13.84 19.14 -11.13
N LYS A 2 13.43 18.25 -12.04
CA LYS A 2 12.32 17.33 -11.76
C LYS A 2 12.92 16.26 -10.85
N ALA A 3 12.74 16.42 -9.53
CA ALA A 3 13.01 15.32 -8.62
C ALA A 3 12.26 14.11 -9.18
N ASN A 4 13.00 13.04 -9.46
CA ASN A 4 12.41 11.86 -10.04
C ASN A 4 11.35 11.39 -9.04
N VAL A 5 10.15 11.02 -9.46
CA VAL A 5 9.07 10.63 -8.52
C VAL A 5 9.60 9.56 -7.55
N TYR A 6 10.55 8.73 -7.99
CA TYR A 6 11.29 7.76 -7.17
C TYR A 6 12.14 8.34 -6.04
N GLU A 7 12.79 9.49 -6.23
CA GLU A 7 13.59 10.14 -5.18
C GLU A 7 12.68 10.69 -4.08
N CYS A 8 11.60 11.37 -4.45
CA CYS A 8 10.61 11.84 -3.48
C CYS A 8 9.91 10.68 -2.75
N MET A 9 9.63 9.58 -3.46
CA MET A 9 9.09 8.36 -2.84
C MET A 9 10.11 7.74 -1.87
N ALA A 10 11.39 7.68 -2.25
CA ALA A 10 12.43 7.10 -1.42
C ALA A 10 12.66 7.89 -0.12
N GLU A 11 12.71 9.21 -0.21
CA GLU A 11 12.82 10.09 0.97
C GLU A 11 11.61 9.93 1.90
N GLY A 12 10.40 9.86 1.34
CA GLY A 12 9.17 9.67 2.12
C GLY A 12 9.08 8.30 2.80
N VAL A 13 9.58 7.25 2.13
CA VAL A 13 9.56 5.88 2.66
C VAL A 13 10.65 5.65 3.71
N GLN A 14 11.88 6.10 3.46
CA GLN A 14 13.02 5.83 4.36
C GLN A 14 12.90 6.54 5.72
N GLY A 15 12.16 7.64 5.80
CA GLY A 15 11.90 8.34 7.06
C GLY A 15 10.64 7.87 7.80
N ALA A 16 9.84 7.00 7.22
CA ALA A 16 8.56 6.58 7.79
C ALA A 16 8.73 5.39 8.74
N GLU A 17 8.07 5.46 9.90
CA GLU A 17 7.97 4.31 10.83
C GLU A 17 6.92 3.30 10.34
N VAL A 18 5.84 3.82 9.75
CA VAL A 18 4.74 3.04 9.20
C VAL A 18 4.26 3.67 7.90
N ILE A 19 3.98 2.83 6.90
CA ILE A 19 3.36 3.22 5.63
C ILE A 19 1.97 2.60 5.55
N VAL A 20 0.96 3.44 5.30
CA VAL A 20 -0.42 3.00 5.15
C VAL A 20 -0.82 3.05 3.68
N CYS A 21 -1.11 1.90 3.08
CA CYS A 21 -1.50 1.79 1.67
C CYS A 21 -3.02 1.59 1.56
N PHE A 22 -3.69 2.52 0.89
CA PHE A 22 -5.12 2.40 0.61
C PHE A 22 -5.36 1.65 -0.70
N LEU A 23 -5.72 0.37 -0.59
CA LEU A 23 -5.86 -0.53 -1.72
C LEU A 23 -7.17 -0.31 -2.48
N THR A 24 -7.03 -0.09 -3.78
CA THR A 24 -8.11 0.01 -4.78
C THR A 24 -7.72 -0.77 -6.03
N ALA A 25 -8.67 -1.01 -6.94
CA ALA A 25 -8.38 -1.59 -8.24
C ALA A 25 -7.35 -0.76 -9.05
N LYS A 26 -7.44 0.57 -8.95
CA LYS A 26 -6.47 1.49 -9.59
C LYS A 26 -5.08 1.40 -8.97
N TYR A 27 -5.00 1.18 -7.66
CA TYR A 27 -3.73 0.95 -6.97
C TYR A 27 -3.04 -0.29 -7.53
N GLN A 28 -3.77 -1.41 -7.70
CA GLN A 28 -3.20 -2.64 -8.26
C GLN A 28 -2.73 -2.49 -9.71
N ALA A 29 -3.43 -1.69 -10.51
CA ALA A 29 -3.11 -1.46 -11.91
C ALA A 29 -1.95 -0.49 -12.15
N SER A 30 -1.52 0.24 -11.12
CA SER A 30 -0.48 1.27 -11.23
C SER A 30 0.91 0.68 -10.97
N THR A 31 1.79 0.74 -11.97
CA THR A 31 3.20 0.35 -11.85
C THR A 31 3.92 1.14 -10.76
N ASN A 32 3.61 2.43 -10.62
CA ASN A 32 4.24 3.28 -9.60
C ASN A 32 3.87 2.79 -8.18
N CYS A 33 2.59 2.46 -7.94
CA CYS A 33 2.12 1.99 -6.63
C CYS A 33 2.69 0.61 -6.28
N GLN A 34 2.91 -0.23 -7.31
CA GLN A 34 3.62 -1.49 -7.14
C GLN A 34 5.07 -1.27 -6.71
N GLN A 35 5.77 -0.34 -7.36
CA GLN A 35 7.17 -0.02 -7.05
C GLN A 35 7.31 0.65 -5.68
N GLU A 36 6.41 1.56 -5.31
CA GLU A 36 6.35 2.17 -3.97
C GLU A 36 6.23 1.10 -2.89
N LEU A 37 5.27 0.18 -3.05
CA LEU A 37 5.07 -0.90 -2.08
C LEU A 37 6.30 -1.80 -2.00
N GLN A 38 6.89 -2.16 -3.14
CA GLN A 38 8.10 -2.99 -3.16
C GLN A 38 9.27 -2.28 -2.47
N PHE A 39 9.48 -1.00 -2.75
CA PHE A 39 10.54 -0.20 -2.13
C PHE A 39 10.35 -0.07 -0.61
N ALA A 40 9.12 0.14 -0.15
CA ALA A 40 8.77 0.14 1.27
C ALA A 40 9.09 -1.19 1.96
N ARG A 41 8.81 -2.31 1.28
CA ARG A 41 9.15 -3.66 1.77
C ARG A 41 10.65 -3.88 1.86
N ASP A 42 11.38 -3.50 0.82
CA ASP A 42 12.84 -3.65 0.77
C ASP A 42 13.53 -2.77 1.83
N SER A 43 12.93 -1.61 2.11
CA SER A 43 13.36 -0.68 3.17
C SER A 43 12.99 -1.16 4.58
N LYS A 44 12.29 -2.29 4.73
CA LYS A 44 11.85 -2.89 6.00
C LYS A 44 10.97 -1.96 6.87
N VAL A 45 10.26 -1.04 6.23
CA VAL A 45 9.28 -0.18 6.90
C VAL A 45 8.03 -1.01 7.21
N SER A 46 7.38 -0.75 8.34
CA SER A 46 6.12 -1.42 8.67
C SER A 46 5.02 -0.98 7.71
N ILE A 47 4.30 -1.91 7.10
CA ILE A 47 3.27 -1.59 6.09
C ILE A 47 1.89 -2.04 6.58
N VAL A 48 0.94 -1.12 6.56
CA VAL A 48 -0.47 -1.38 6.85
C VAL A 48 -1.26 -1.29 5.55
N LEU A 49 -1.98 -2.35 5.20
CA LEU A 49 -2.79 -2.41 3.99
C LEU A 49 -4.27 -2.21 4.32
N CYS A 50 -4.85 -1.11 3.84
CA CYS A 50 -6.24 -0.74 4.06
C CYS A 50 -7.05 -0.92 2.79
N ARG A 51 -7.91 -1.94 2.72
CA ARG A 51 -8.81 -2.11 1.57
C ARG A 51 -9.99 -1.14 1.66
N VAL A 52 -10.00 -0.13 0.80
CA VAL A 52 -11.06 0.91 0.80
C VAL A 52 -12.14 0.66 -0.25
N GLN A 53 -11.91 -0.25 -1.20
CA GLN A 53 -12.89 -0.62 -2.22
C GLN A 53 -13.54 -1.96 -1.90
N SER A 54 -14.84 -1.94 -1.58
CA SER A 54 -15.61 -3.13 -1.15
C SER A 54 -15.89 -4.11 -2.29
N SER A 55 -16.13 -3.60 -3.50
CA SER A 55 -16.49 -4.38 -4.70
C SER A 55 -15.31 -5.05 -5.41
N TRP A 56 -14.09 -4.90 -4.88
CA TRP A 56 -12.87 -5.39 -5.49
C TRP A 56 -12.09 -6.24 -4.49
N LYS A 57 -11.47 -7.30 -5.00
CA LYS A 57 -10.59 -8.20 -4.26
C LYS A 57 -9.18 -8.10 -4.86
N PRO A 58 -8.14 -7.97 -4.02
CA PRO A 58 -6.76 -8.02 -4.50
C PRO A 58 -6.49 -9.34 -5.24
N SER A 59 -5.82 -9.25 -6.39
CA SER A 59 -5.38 -10.40 -7.20
C SER A 59 -3.91 -10.27 -7.58
N ASP A 60 -3.38 -11.28 -8.26
CA ASP A 60 -2.01 -11.28 -8.81
C ASP A 60 -0.94 -11.01 -7.74
N TRP A 61 -0.20 -9.92 -7.90
CA TRP A 61 0.90 -9.52 -7.03
C TRP A 61 0.42 -9.06 -5.65
N LEU A 62 -0.76 -8.42 -5.54
CA LEU A 62 -1.34 -8.06 -4.24
C LEU A 62 -2.06 -9.23 -3.55
N GLY A 63 -2.56 -10.19 -4.35
CA GLY A 63 -3.27 -11.36 -3.85
C GLY A 63 -2.35 -12.53 -3.46
N SER A 64 -1.10 -12.54 -3.94
CA SER A 64 -0.13 -13.57 -3.59
C SER A 64 0.28 -13.46 -2.12
N SER A 65 0.15 -14.57 -1.39
CA SER A 65 0.18 -14.71 0.07
C SER A 65 1.36 -14.07 0.81
N SER A 66 2.41 -13.64 0.10
CA SER A 66 3.59 -12.98 0.66
C SER A 66 3.35 -11.51 1.04
N ILE A 67 2.35 -10.82 0.48
CA ILE A 67 2.00 -9.43 0.87
C ILE A 67 0.98 -9.40 2.02
N LEU A 68 0.12 -10.42 2.08
CA LEU A 68 -0.94 -10.54 3.08
C LEU A 68 -0.45 -11.02 4.47
N SER A 69 0.80 -11.44 4.63
CA SER A 69 1.33 -11.85 5.94
C SER A 69 1.53 -10.70 6.92
N ILE A 70 1.43 -9.43 6.48
CA ILE A 70 1.41 -8.23 7.35
C ILE A 70 -0.04 -7.79 7.66
N GLN A 71 -1.03 -8.69 7.52
CA GLN A 71 -2.42 -8.40 7.87
C GLN A 71 -2.60 -8.30 9.39
N GLN A 72 -2.60 -7.07 9.91
CA GLN A 72 -3.72 -6.68 10.77
C GLN A 72 -4.81 -6.16 9.84
N SER A 73 -5.82 -7.00 9.58
CA SER A 73 -7.05 -6.58 8.91
C SER A 73 -7.75 -5.54 9.80
N LEU A 74 -7.47 -4.25 9.57
CA LEU A 74 -8.37 -3.19 10.02
C LEU A 74 -9.57 -3.21 9.07
N HIS A 75 -10.60 -3.96 9.47
CA HIS A 75 -11.95 -3.73 8.96
C HIS A 75 -12.35 -2.34 9.50
N MET A 76 -12.22 -1.30 8.68
CA MET A 76 -12.93 -0.05 8.96
C MET A 76 -14.41 -0.34 8.74
N ASP A 77 -15.05 -0.90 9.77
CA ASP A 77 -16.50 -0.91 9.86
C ASP A 77 -16.97 0.53 9.74
N ARG A 78 -17.78 0.75 8.71
CA ARG A 78 -18.32 2.05 8.34
C ARG A 78 -19.42 2.43 9.32
N GLU A 79 -19.05 2.70 10.57
CA GLU A 79 -19.92 3.33 11.57
C GLU A 79 -19.73 4.86 11.57
N LEU A 80 -19.82 5.48 10.39
CA LEU A 80 -19.97 6.93 10.26
C LEU A 80 -21.00 7.24 9.17
N SER A 81 -22.19 6.68 9.37
CA SER A 81 -23.41 7.12 8.71
C SER A 81 -24.61 6.69 9.56
N ARG A 82 -24.71 7.28 10.75
CA ARG A 82 -25.94 7.45 11.52
C ARG A 82 -25.76 8.55 12.56
#